data_AF-A0A4Z1C9I3-F1
#
_entry.id   AF-A0A4Z1C9I3-F1
#
_cell.length_a   1.000
_cell.length_b   1.000
_cell.length_c   1.000
_cell.angle_alpha   90.00
_cell.angle_beta   90.00
_cell.angle_gamma   90.00
#
_symmetry.space_group_name_H-M   'P 1'
#
loop_
_entity.id
_entity.type
_entity.pdbx_description
1 polymer ?
#
loop_
_entity_poly.entity_id
_entity_poly.type
_entity_poly.pdbx_seq_one_letter_code
_entity_poly.pdbx_strand_id
1 'polypeptide(L)' 'MNSSQGDILIGIDAGTSVIKAVGFDLSGRQLGAASVPNSYDAGPQGAATQDMARTWADCAAALRGLAERIPDLAARTA' A
#
# COMPACT_ATOMS: atom_id res chain seq x y z
N MET A 1 -12.41 -9.86 -24.78
CA MET A 1 -12.28 -8.99 -23.59
C MET A 1 -10.91 -8.37 -23.68
N ASN A 2 -10.82 -7.05 -23.87
CA ASN A 2 -9.52 -6.38 -24.00
C ASN A 2 -8.83 -6.39 -22.63
N SER A 3 -7.84 -7.25 -22.46
CA SER A 3 -6.92 -7.24 -21.33
C SER A 3 -5.94 -6.10 -21.52
N SER A 4 -6.32 -4.87 -21.19
CA SER A 4 -5.35 -3.79 -21.06
C SER A 4 -4.53 -4.05 -19.80
N GLN A 5 -3.40 -4.75 -19.96
CA GLN A 5 -2.35 -4.76 -18.95
C GLN A 5 -1.96 -3.30 -18.66
N GLY A 6 -1.74 -2.98 -17.38
CA GLY A 6 -1.32 -1.64 -16.97
C GLY A 6 -2.41 -0.56 -16.93
N ASP A 7 -3.65 -0.91 -16.60
CA ASP A 7 -4.73 0.06 -16.39
C ASP A 7 -4.88 0.53 -14.94
N ILE A 8 -4.04 0.03 -14.02
CA ILE A 8 -4.05 0.38 -12.61
C ILE A 8 -2.71 0.97 -12.17
N LEU A 9 -2.77 2.09 -11.44
CA LEU A 9 -1.66 2.65 -10.69
C LEU A 9 -1.82 2.30 -9.20
N ILE A 10 -0.73 1.90 -8.55
CA ILE A 10 -0.72 1.70 -7.09
C ILE A 10 0.00 2.86 -6.42
N GLY A 11 -0.71 3.57 -5.55
CA GLY A 11 -0.12 4.54 -4.61
C GLY A 11 0.20 3.88 -3.28
N ILE A 12 1.43 4.07 -2.79
CA ILE A 12 1.86 3.67 -1.46
C ILE A 12 2.07 4.92 -0.61
N ASP A 13 1.44 4.95 0.56
CA ASP A 13 1.63 5.97 1.59
C ASP A 13 2.13 5.29 2.86
N ALA A 14 3.42 5.50 3.16
CA ALA A 14 4.08 4.99 4.37
C ALA A 14 4.00 6.05 5.48
N GLY A 15 2.79 6.31 5.94
CA GLY A 15 2.53 7.28 6.99
C GLY A 15 2.98 6.81 8.38
N THR A 16 2.94 7.72 9.36
CA THR A 16 3.36 7.45 10.74
C THR A 16 2.38 6.55 11.50
N SER A 17 1.09 6.57 11.16
CA SER A 17 0.06 5.74 11.81
C SER A 17 -0.26 4.45 11.06
N VAL A 18 -0.19 4.48 9.73
CA VAL A 18 -0.53 3.34 8.87
C VAL A 18 0.35 3.34 7.63
N ILE A 19 0.63 2.15 7.11
CA ILE A 19 1.07 1.96 5.73
C ILE A 19 -0.14 1.63 4.89
N LYS A 20 -0.36 2.35 3.80
CA LYS A 20 -1.52 2.22 2.93
C LYS A 20 -1.09 1.89 1.50
N ALA A 21 -1.82 0.97 0.87
CA ALA A 21 -1.78 0.73 -0.55
C ALA A 21 -3.15 1.06 -1.16
N VAL A 22 -3.17 1.85 -2.22
CA VAL A 22 -4.39 2.30 -2.91
C VAL A 22 -4.24 2.05 -4.40
N GLY A 23 -5.21 1.37 -5.01
CA GLY A 23 -5.28 1.19 -6.47
C GLY A 23 -6.14 2.28 -7.10
N PHE A 24 -5.67 2.86 -8.20
CA PHE A 24 -6.37 3.86 -8.99
C PHE A 24 -6.45 3.42 -10.45
N ASP A 25 -7.52 3.76 -11.16
CA ASP A 25 -7.48 3.72 -12.62
C ASP A 25 -6.70 4.93 -13.18
N LEU A 26 -6.43 4.92 -14.49
CA LEU A 26 -5.65 5.98 -15.15
C LEU A 26 -6.34 7.35 -15.14
N SER A 27 -7.63 7.44 -14.79
CA SER A 27 -8.33 8.71 -14.59
C SER A 27 -8.17 9.28 -13.17
N GLY A 28 -7.49 8.56 -12.28
CA GLY A 28 -7.31 8.91 -10.88
C GLY A 28 -8.45 8.45 -9.97
N ARG A 29 -9.39 7.64 -10.46
CA ARG A 29 -10.48 7.11 -9.61
C ARG A 29 -9.96 5.95 -8.77
N GLN A 30 -10.18 6.03 -7.46
CA GLN A 30 -9.84 4.94 -6.53
C GLN A 30 -10.69 3.69 -6.80
N LEU A 31 -10.02 2.55 -6.93
CA LEU A 31 -10.60 1.22 -7.15
C LEU A 31 -10.68 0.40 -5.86
N GLY A 32 -9.73 0.61 -4.96
CA GLY A 32 -9.63 -0.11 -3.69
C GLY A 32 -8.48 0.41 -2.84
N ALA A 33 -8.52 0.12 -1.55
CA ALA A 33 -7.46 0.49 -0.61
C ALA A 33 -7.31 -0.56 0.48
N ALA A 34 -6.10 -0.80 0.95
CA ALA A 34 -5.80 -1.61 2.13
C ALA A 34 -4.76 -0.89 2.98
N SER A 35 -4.74 -1.17 4.28
CA SER A 35 -3.79 -0.54 5.19
C SER A 35 -3.41 -1.46 6.34
N VAL A 36 -2.16 -1.35 6.78
CA VAL A 36 -1.63 -2.02 7.96
C VAL A 36 -1.27 -0.95 9.00
N PRO A 37 -1.68 -1.11 10.28
CA PRO A 37 -1.23 -0.23 11.35
C PRO A 37 0.29 -0.22 11.43
N ASN A 38 0.88 0.97 11.49
CA ASN A 38 2.31 1.13 11.59
C ASN A 38 2.77 0.89 13.04
N SER A 39 4.01 0.44 13.21
CA SER A 39 4.66 0.30 14.52
C SER A 39 5.90 1.17 14.56
N TYR A 40 6.10 1.88 15.67
CA TYR A 40 7.30 2.65 15.93
C TYR A 40 7.75 2.47 17.37
N ASP A 41 9.05 2.59 17.59
CA ASP A 41 9.65 2.58 18.91
C ASP A 41 9.75 4.01 19.41
N ALA A 42 9.17 4.26 20.58
CA ALA A 42 9.31 5.53 21.28
C ALA A 42 10.56 5.51 22.17
N GLY A 43 11.33 6.60 22.13
CA GLY A 43 12.56 6.78 22.90
C GLY A 43 12.55 8.05 23.77
N PRO A 44 13.65 8.30 24.50
CA PRO A 44 13.80 9.49 25.33
C PRO A 44 13.60 10.79 24.53
N GLN A 45 13.17 11.85 25.23
CA GLN A 45 12.96 13.18 24.65
C GLN A 45 12.02 13.23 23.43
N GLY A 46 11.06 12.29 23.33
CA GLY A 46 10.09 12.28 22.23
C GLY A 46 10.64 11.70 20.92
N ALA A 47 11.76 10.98 20.97
CA ALA A 47 12.24 10.24 19.81
C ALA A 47 11.20 9.20 19.38
N ALA A 48 11.02 9.06 18.07
CA ALA A 48 10.20 8.03 17.45
C ALA A 48 10.96 7.47 16.25
N THR A 49 11.23 6.16 16.27
CA THR A 49 12.00 5.48 15.24
C THR A 49 11.24 4.28 14.70
N GLN A 50 11.48 3.93 13.45
CA GLN A 50 10.87 2.77 12.81
C GLN A 50 11.94 1.85 12.26
N ASP A 51 11.72 0.55 12.42
CA ASP A 51 12.50 -0.47 11.74
C ASP A 51 12.09 -0.53 10.26
N MET A 52 13.03 -0.23 9.37
CA MET A 52 12.79 -0.22 7.93
C MET A 52 12.45 -1.61 7.36
N ALA A 53 12.94 -2.70 7.96
CA ALA A 53 12.57 -4.05 7.54
C ALA A 53 11.10 -4.34 7.87
N ARG A 54 10.62 -3.88 9.03
CA ARG A 54 9.20 -3.96 9.40
C ARG A 54 8.35 -3.08 8.49
N THR A 55 8.76 -1.83 8.24
CA THR A 55 8.06 -0.93 7.30
C THR A 55 7.89 -1.58 5.93
N TRP A 56 8.92 -2.26 5.43
CA TRP A 56 8.82 -3.01 4.17
C TRP A 56 7.85 -4.19 4.25
N ALA A 57 7.93 -5.00 5.31
CA ALA A 57 7.02 -6.13 5.50
C ALA A 57 5.55 -5.69 5.57
N ASP A 58 5.27 -4.60 6.27
CA ASP A 58 3.94 -4.02 6.40
C ASP A 58 3.44 -3.42 5.07
N CYS A 59 4.32 -2.81 4.28
CA CYS A 59 4.01 -2.40 2.91
C CYS A 59 3.62 -3.58 2.02
N ALA A 60 4.41 -4.66 2.05
CA ALA A 60 4.10 -5.89 1.31
C ALA A 60 2.80 -6.56 1.80
N ALA A 61 2.46 -6.42 3.08
CA ALA A 61 1.18 -6.88 3.63
C ALA A 61 0.01 -5.99 3.14
N ALA A 62 0.17 -4.67 3.10
CA ALA A 62 -0.83 -3.74 2.54
C ALA A 62 -1.09 -4.02 1.05
N LEU A 63 -0.04 -4.28 0.26
CA LEU A 63 -0.16 -4.68 -1.14
C LEU A 63 -0.95 -5.98 -1.33
N ARG A 64 -0.69 -7.00 -0.50
CA ARG A 64 -1.46 -8.25 -0.51
C ARG A 64 -2.92 -8.02 -0.15
N GLY A 65 -3.19 -7.21 0.88
CA GLY A 65 -4.56 -6.83 1.23
C GLY A 65 -5.27 -6.02 0.13
N LEU A 66 -4.53 -5.26 -0.68
CA LEU A 66 -5.09 -4.58 -1.84
C LEU A 66 -5.45 -5.58 -2.96
N ALA A 67 -4.62 -6.60 -3.18
CA ALA A 67 -4.87 -7.66 -4.16
C ALA A 67 -6.12 -8.49 -3.82
N GLU A 68 -6.47 -8.62 -2.53
CA GLU A 68 -7.73 -9.24 -2.09
C GLU A 68 -8.96 -8.39 -2.47
N ARG A 69 -8.79 -7.08 -2.71
CA ARG A 69 -9.88 -6.13 -3.00
C ARG A 69 -10.04 -5.84 -4.48
N ILE A 70 -8.97 -5.99 -5.27
CA ILE A 70 -8.95 -5.66 -6.70
C ILE A 70 -8.61 -6.93 -7.49
N PRO A 71 -9.56 -7.48 -8.26
CA PRO A 71 -9.32 -8.66 -9.09
C PRO A 71 -8.18 -8.43 -10.09
N ASP A 72 -7.34 -9.45 -10.24
CA ASP A 72 -6.21 -9.49 -11.17
C ASP A 72 -5.22 -8.31 -11.01
N LEU A 73 -5.12 -7.74 -9.79
CA LEU A 73 -4.31 -6.55 -9.52
C LEU A 73 -2.89 -6.63 -10.09
N ALA A 74 -2.21 -7.76 -9.87
CA ALA A 74 -0.83 -7.95 -10.34
C ALA A 74 -0.70 -7.92 -11.87
N ALA A 75 -1.68 -8.47 -12.60
CA ALA A 75 -1.67 -8.48 -14.07
C ALA A 75 -2.10 -7.14 -14.68
N ARG A 76 -2.75 -6.28 -13.88
CA ARG A 76 -3.33 -5.00 -14.31
C ARG A 76 -2.54 -3.77 -13.88
N THR A 77 -1.56 -3.93 -12.99
CA THR A 77 -0.69 -2.84 -12.54
C THR A 77 0.27 -2.44 -13.68
N ALA A 78 0.45 -1.13 -13.89
CA ALA A 78 1.31 -0.55 -14.93
C ALA A 78 2.80 -0.56 -14.57
#